data_AF-A0A971JKF1-F1
#
_entry.id   AF-A0A971JKF1-F1
#
_cell.length_a   1.000
_cell.length_b   1.000
_cell.length_c   1.000
_cell.angle_alpha   90.00
_cell.angle_beta   90.00
_cell.angle_gamma   90.00
#
_symmetry.space_group_name_H-M   'P 1'
#
loop_
_entity.id
_entity.type
_entity.pdbx_description
1 polymer ?
#
loop_
_entity_poly.entity_id
_entity_poly.type
_entity_poly.pdbx_seq_one_letter_code
_entity_poly.pdbx_strand_id
1 'polypeptide(L)'
;MRKPKIVVIGAGSASFGLSVLGSLLREPGLRGSTLGLVDLNAEGLKQVAALAQRLNREWDAGFTVQSSTDRRDLLPDADFVVLSIAVDREKCWQSDYDIALKHGILHYAENGGPGGFIHAARNIAVVMDIFRDMERLCPDAWLVNFTNPMARICTAVHRHTKLRAIGICHQLAFGYMMLGNLLSKDLDIPVPDGYRFVWRDREALAQEKVIAGAAMEKVDVVAAGTNHFTWMLHIREKGSGRDLYPLVMERAAAHDPGFEPLTREMARIFGVFPVPGDCHMVEYLPYTHNTRRGGWEHYDVQMYPLDGAVTERDVMWERIEAMASGRMSIESMEHVHSERAEKVIAAIATGEPLYEQALNLPNEGQIANLPEGAIVETPAVVASGGPRGVAVGALPDAVAELVRRQITVVQLAVDAAVLGDRKLALQALALDPMVDDPRVAQALLDDYLAANRAYLPQFGE
;
A
#
# COMPACT_ATOMS: atom_id res chain seq x y z
N MET A 1 9.27 1.17 30.88
CA MET A 1 8.42 0.47 29.88
C MET A 1 9.21 -0.67 29.28
N ARG A 2 8.57 -1.82 29.00
CA ARG A 2 9.21 -2.95 28.32
C ARG A 2 9.60 -2.51 26.91
N LYS A 3 10.82 -2.81 26.48
CA LYS A 3 11.26 -2.52 25.11
C LYS A 3 10.68 -3.58 24.16
N PRO A 4 10.03 -3.17 23.06
CA PRO A 4 9.33 -4.12 22.21
C PRO A 4 10.30 -5.02 21.43
N LYS A 5 9.81 -6.20 21.06
CA LYS A 5 10.42 -7.04 20.04
C LYS A 5 9.68 -6.88 18.72
N ILE A 6 10.39 -6.42 17.69
CA ILE A 6 9.86 -6.12 16.36
C ILE A 6 10.48 -7.11 15.38
N VAL A 7 9.64 -7.88 14.68
CA VAL A 7 10.08 -8.85 13.67
C VAL A 7 9.67 -8.35 12.29
N VAL A 8 10.60 -8.23 11.36
CA VAL A 8 10.34 -7.84 9.98
C VAL A 8 10.45 -9.07 9.09
N ILE A 9 9.33 -9.48 8.49
CA ILE A 9 9.25 -10.59 7.53
C ILE A 9 9.27 -10.02 6.11
N GLY A 10 10.18 -10.53 5.29
CA GLY A 10 10.54 -9.94 3.99
C GLY A 10 11.67 -8.92 4.11
N ALA A 11 12.50 -9.03 5.15
CA ALA A 11 13.60 -8.11 5.44
C ALA A 11 14.69 -8.10 4.36
N GLY A 12 14.80 -9.16 3.57
CA GLY A 12 15.70 -9.27 2.42
C GLY A 12 15.15 -8.61 1.17
N SER A 13 14.20 -7.66 1.26
CA SER A 13 13.75 -6.85 0.12
C SER A 13 14.63 -5.61 -0.04
N ALA A 14 15.29 -5.46 -1.19
CA ALA A 14 16.19 -4.33 -1.47
C ALA A 14 15.49 -2.96 -1.47
N SER A 15 14.21 -2.93 -1.85
CA SER A 15 13.43 -1.69 -2.00
C SER A 15 12.83 -1.22 -0.69
N PHE A 16 12.12 -2.11 0.02
CA PHE A 16 11.35 -1.73 1.20
C PHE A 16 12.12 -1.94 2.51
N GLY A 17 13.11 -2.85 2.51
CA GLY A 17 13.89 -3.16 3.70
C GLY A 17 14.63 -1.96 4.28
N LEU A 18 15.11 -1.04 3.43
CA LEU A 18 15.97 0.07 3.86
C LEU A 18 15.26 1.22 4.57
N SER A 19 14.12 1.68 4.02
CA SER A 19 13.39 2.80 4.62
C SER A 19 12.82 2.42 5.98
N VAL A 20 12.23 1.23 6.09
CA VAL A 20 11.75 0.70 7.37
C VAL A 20 12.88 0.45 8.36
N LEU A 21 13.97 -0.21 7.93
CA LEU A 21 15.13 -0.46 8.79
C LEU A 21 15.73 0.84 9.33
N GLY A 22 16.01 1.80 8.45
CA GLY A 22 16.59 3.07 8.82
C GLY A 22 15.68 3.89 9.72
N SER A 23 14.36 3.86 9.49
CA SER A 23 13.40 4.61 10.32
C SER A 23 13.21 3.97 11.69
N LEU A 24 13.11 2.63 11.78
CA LEU A 24 13.04 1.92 13.06
C LEU A 24 14.25 2.18 13.95
N LEU A 25 15.47 2.13 13.39
CA LEU A 25 16.70 2.34 14.16
C LEU A 25 16.90 3.80 14.60
N ARG A 26 16.30 4.77 13.90
CA ARG A 26 16.39 6.20 14.26
C ARG A 26 15.31 6.63 15.26
N GLU A 27 14.21 5.89 15.37
CA GLU A 27 13.06 6.27 16.18
C GLU A 27 13.40 6.26 17.69
N PRO A 28 13.44 7.42 18.37
CA PRO A 28 13.86 7.50 19.77
C PRO A 28 12.97 6.67 20.71
N GLY A 29 11.67 6.56 20.43
CA GLY A 29 10.73 5.74 21.20
C GLY A 29 11.09 4.25 21.21
N LEU A 30 11.82 3.78 20.20
CA LEU A 30 12.20 2.38 20.01
C LEU A 30 13.65 2.06 20.40
N ARG A 31 14.44 3.04 20.84
CA ARG A 31 15.82 2.80 21.30
C ARG A 31 15.86 1.67 22.34
N GLY A 32 16.76 0.70 22.17
CA GLY A 32 16.89 -0.45 23.08
C GLY A 32 15.99 -1.66 22.79
N SER A 33 15.23 -1.63 21.69
CA SER A 33 14.33 -2.72 21.28
C SER A 33 15.07 -3.92 20.67
N THR A 34 14.37 -5.03 20.49
CA THR A 34 14.87 -6.16 19.70
C THR A 34 14.36 -6.06 18.28
N LEU A 35 15.25 -6.17 17.29
CA LEU A 35 14.92 -6.20 15.87
C LEU A 35 15.26 -7.58 15.31
N GLY A 36 14.24 -8.35 14.92
CA GLY A 36 14.37 -9.61 14.22
C GLY A 36 14.15 -9.43 12.72
N LEU A 37 15.11 -9.85 11.89
CA LEU A 37 15.03 -9.78 10.44
C LEU A 37 14.83 -11.18 9.87
N VAL A 38 13.76 -11.37 9.10
CA VAL A 38 13.41 -12.68 8.55
C VAL A 38 13.24 -12.59 7.04
N ASP A 39 13.94 -13.47 6.32
CA ASP A 39 13.75 -13.64 4.88
C ASP A 39 14.18 -15.04 4.41
N LEU A 40 13.55 -15.56 3.36
CA LEU A 40 13.94 -16.83 2.74
C LEU A 40 15.24 -16.69 1.92
N ASN A 41 15.51 -15.48 1.40
CA ASN A 41 16.76 -15.16 0.70
C ASN A 41 17.90 -14.95 1.71
N ALA A 42 18.64 -16.02 2.00
CA ALA A 42 19.74 -16.01 2.95
C ALA A 42 20.84 -14.98 2.61
N GLU A 43 21.16 -14.79 1.32
CA GLU A 43 22.20 -13.84 0.90
C GLU A 43 21.73 -12.40 1.10
N GLY A 44 20.53 -12.07 0.63
CA GLY A 44 19.93 -10.75 0.85
C GLY A 44 19.79 -10.43 2.35
N LEU A 45 19.34 -11.41 3.15
CA LEU A 45 19.20 -11.28 4.60
C LEU A 45 20.55 -10.99 5.27
N LYS A 46 21.63 -11.66 4.85
CA LYS A 46 22.97 -11.43 5.38
C LYS A 46 23.43 -9.98 5.16
N GLN A 47 23.22 -9.44 3.96
CA GLN A 47 23.58 -8.07 3.62
C GLN A 47 22.78 -7.04 4.44
N VAL A 48 21.45 -7.24 4.54
CA VAL A 48 20.59 -6.35 5.33
C VAL A 48 20.91 -6.42 6.82
N ALA A 49 21.17 -7.61 7.37
CA ALA A 49 21.55 -7.78 8.77
C ALA A 49 22.90 -7.11 9.07
N ALA A 50 23.88 -7.21 8.17
CA ALA A 50 25.16 -6.51 8.31
C ALA A 50 24.98 -4.99 8.30
N LEU A 51 24.15 -4.45 7.40
CA LEU A 51 23.82 -3.03 7.38
C LEU A 51 23.08 -2.60 8.66
N ALA A 52 22.08 -3.36 9.11
CA ALA A 52 21.35 -3.10 10.35
C ALA A 52 22.28 -3.03 11.56
N GLN A 53 23.24 -3.95 11.67
CA GLN A 53 24.24 -3.94 12.73
C GLN A 53 25.17 -2.72 12.64
N ARG A 54 25.56 -2.31 11.42
CA ARG A 54 26.38 -1.11 11.21
C ARG A 54 25.62 0.15 11.65
N LEU A 55 24.40 0.34 11.16
CA LEU A 55 23.52 1.43 11.55
C LEU A 55 23.33 1.48 13.07
N ASN A 56 23.04 0.33 13.70
CA ASN A 56 22.86 0.23 15.14
C ASN A 56 24.09 0.66 15.95
N ARG A 57 25.31 0.34 15.48
CA ARG A 57 26.56 0.75 16.15
C ARG A 57 26.88 2.24 15.92
N GLU A 58 26.78 2.71 14.69
CA GLU A 58 27.20 4.08 14.32
C GLU A 58 26.20 5.14 14.80
N TRP A 59 24.90 4.80 14.85
CA TRP A 59 23.87 5.69 15.39
C TRP A 59 23.60 5.48 16.89
N ASP A 60 24.33 4.56 17.54
CA ASP A 60 24.11 4.16 18.93
C ASP A 60 22.62 3.81 19.20
N ALA A 61 21.92 3.16 18.27
CA ALA A 61 20.47 2.91 18.41
C ALA A 61 20.12 1.93 19.56
N GLY A 62 21.11 1.18 20.06
CA GLY A 62 20.99 0.30 21.22
C GLY A 62 20.12 -0.94 20.99
N PHE A 63 19.77 -1.26 19.75
CA PHE A 63 18.96 -2.44 19.42
C PHE A 63 19.75 -3.74 19.62
N THR A 64 19.01 -4.80 19.97
CA THR A 64 19.49 -6.18 19.78
C THR A 64 19.04 -6.66 18.41
N VAL A 65 19.98 -6.80 17.46
CA VAL A 65 19.68 -7.21 16.08
C VAL A 65 19.88 -8.72 15.92
N GLN A 66 18.86 -9.41 15.41
CA GLN A 66 18.85 -10.85 15.13
C GLN A 66 18.37 -11.09 13.70
N SER A 67 18.80 -12.19 13.08
CA SER A 67 18.29 -12.61 11.78
C SER A 67 18.12 -14.13 11.70
N SER A 68 17.12 -14.58 10.95
CA SER A 68 16.93 -16.01 10.63
C SER A 68 16.22 -16.17 9.29
N THR A 69 16.49 -17.28 8.61
CA THR A 69 15.71 -17.71 7.43
C THR A 69 14.42 -18.45 7.80
N ASP A 70 14.24 -18.77 9.09
CA ASP A 70 13.02 -19.35 9.64
C ASP A 70 12.35 -18.36 10.59
N ARG A 71 11.16 -17.89 10.22
CA ARG A 71 10.37 -16.98 11.06
C ARG A 71 10.11 -17.52 12.46
N ARG A 72 10.03 -18.84 12.63
CA ARG A 72 9.71 -19.50 13.91
C ARG A 72 10.80 -19.29 14.96
N ASP A 73 12.01 -18.96 14.55
CA ASP A 73 13.11 -18.64 15.48
C ASP A 73 12.92 -17.27 16.15
N LEU A 74 12.30 -16.33 15.43
CA LEU A 74 12.22 -14.93 15.86
C LEU A 74 10.81 -14.48 16.25
N LEU A 75 9.75 -15.16 15.80
CA LEU A 75 8.37 -14.84 16.19
C LEU A 75 8.05 -14.98 17.69
N PRO A 76 8.60 -15.93 18.47
CA PRO A 76 8.26 -16.07 19.88
C PRO A 76 8.42 -14.75 20.64
N ASP A 77 7.41 -14.38 21.43
CA ASP A 77 7.34 -13.15 22.23
C ASP A 77 7.45 -11.82 21.45
N ALA A 78 7.26 -11.84 20.12
CA ALA A 78 7.20 -10.61 19.34
C ALA A 78 6.01 -9.73 19.78
N ASP A 79 6.24 -8.42 19.87
CA ASP A 79 5.20 -7.41 20.10
C ASP A 79 4.62 -6.90 18.77
N PHE A 80 5.46 -6.85 17.74
CA PHE A 80 5.12 -6.35 16.41
C PHE A 80 5.71 -7.25 15.35
N VAL A 81 4.93 -7.52 14.30
CA VAL A 81 5.40 -8.21 13.10
C VAL A 81 5.13 -7.31 11.90
N VAL A 82 6.18 -6.80 11.28
CA VAL A 82 6.10 -6.02 10.03
C VAL A 82 6.13 -7.00 8.87
N LEU A 83 5.12 -6.95 8.00
CA LEU A 83 4.97 -7.87 6.86
C LEU A 83 5.12 -7.12 5.55
N SER A 84 6.19 -7.42 4.81
CA SER A 84 6.46 -6.85 3.49
C SER A 84 7.02 -7.93 2.56
N ILE A 85 6.14 -8.73 1.97
CA ILE A 85 6.54 -9.78 1.03
C ILE A 85 5.98 -9.51 -0.37
N ALA A 86 6.57 -10.15 -1.38
CA ALA A 86 5.97 -10.27 -2.70
C ALA A 86 6.44 -11.58 -3.35
N VAL A 87 5.52 -12.29 -4.01
CA VAL A 87 5.81 -13.55 -4.70
C VAL A 87 6.14 -13.28 -6.16
N ASP A 88 7.40 -13.52 -6.57
CA ASP A 88 7.90 -13.38 -7.95
C ASP A 88 7.31 -12.18 -8.71
N ARG A 89 7.31 -11.01 -8.05
CA ARG A 89 6.42 -9.87 -8.32
C ARG A 89 6.34 -9.52 -9.80
N GLU A 90 7.44 -9.09 -10.41
CA GLU A 90 7.44 -8.55 -11.78
C GLU A 90 7.07 -9.63 -12.82
N LYS A 91 7.56 -10.87 -12.63
CA LYS A 91 7.25 -12.01 -13.50
C LYS A 91 5.76 -12.35 -13.45
N CYS A 92 5.21 -12.49 -12.24
CA CYS A 92 3.80 -12.83 -12.07
C CYS A 92 2.91 -11.69 -12.58
N TRP A 93 3.29 -10.45 -12.30
CA TRP A 93 2.54 -9.28 -12.72
C TRP A 93 2.46 -9.15 -14.25
N GLN A 94 3.58 -9.35 -14.96
CA GLN A 94 3.56 -9.41 -16.43
C GLN A 94 2.65 -10.53 -16.93
N SER A 95 2.72 -11.73 -16.34
CA SER A 95 1.84 -12.84 -16.70
C SER A 95 0.36 -12.51 -16.48
N ASP A 96 0.02 -11.85 -15.38
CA ASP A 96 -1.37 -11.50 -15.06
C ASP A 96 -1.91 -10.43 -16.02
N TYR A 97 -1.05 -9.49 -16.43
CA TYR A 97 -1.32 -8.52 -17.48
C TYR A 97 -1.58 -9.20 -18.83
N ASP A 98 -0.66 -10.06 -19.27
CA ASP A 98 -0.75 -10.75 -20.56
C ASP A 98 -1.98 -11.65 -20.65
N ILE A 99 -2.37 -12.30 -19.55
CA ILE A 99 -3.57 -13.13 -19.50
C ILE A 99 -4.83 -12.26 -19.63
N ALA A 100 -4.96 -11.18 -18.85
CA ALA A 100 -6.11 -10.28 -18.96
C ALA A 100 -6.25 -9.68 -20.37
N LEU A 101 -5.12 -9.31 -20.98
CA LEU A 101 -5.09 -8.73 -22.32
C LEU A 101 -5.66 -9.69 -23.38
N LYS A 102 -5.39 -11.00 -23.29
CA LYS A 102 -5.99 -12.02 -24.17
C LYS A 102 -7.52 -12.03 -24.09
N HIS A 103 -8.07 -11.64 -22.94
CA HIS A 103 -9.50 -11.53 -22.68
C HIS A 103 -10.07 -10.12 -22.96
N GLY A 104 -9.25 -9.21 -23.50
CA GLY A 104 -9.68 -7.86 -23.86
C GLY A 104 -9.71 -6.86 -22.69
N ILE A 105 -8.98 -7.16 -21.62
CA ILE A 105 -8.92 -6.35 -20.39
C ILE A 105 -7.50 -5.77 -20.22
N LEU A 106 -7.42 -4.45 -20.15
CA LEU A 106 -6.28 -3.67 -19.70
C LEU A 106 -6.44 -3.38 -18.20
N HIS A 107 -5.37 -3.54 -17.44
CA HIS A 107 -5.38 -3.30 -16.00
C HIS A 107 -4.00 -2.99 -15.46
N TYR A 108 -3.96 -2.22 -14.37
CA TYR A 108 -2.71 -2.00 -13.65
C TYR A 108 -2.29 -3.24 -12.86
N ALA A 109 -3.23 -4.06 -12.37
CA ALA A 109 -3.04 -5.41 -11.82
C ALA A 109 -2.28 -5.52 -10.48
N GLU A 110 -2.14 -4.43 -9.72
CA GLU A 110 -1.49 -4.49 -8.40
C GLU A 110 -2.48 -4.71 -7.26
N ASN A 111 -3.63 -4.03 -7.27
CA ASN A 111 -4.51 -3.92 -6.09
C ASN A 111 -5.96 -4.31 -6.39
N GLY A 112 -6.53 -3.69 -7.42
CA GLY A 112 -7.90 -3.92 -7.87
C GLY A 112 -7.96 -4.78 -9.13
N GLY A 113 -9.16 -5.00 -9.64
CA GLY A 113 -9.35 -5.74 -10.87
C GLY A 113 -9.05 -7.24 -10.82
N PRO A 114 -9.14 -7.91 -11.98
CA PRO A 114 -8.83 -9.32 -12.15
C PRO A 114 -7.37 -9.67 -11.82
N GLY A 115 -6.41 -8.81 -12.16
CA GLY A 115 -5.01 -8.98 -11.77
C GLY A 115 -4.80 -8.90 -10.27
N GLY A 116 -5.44 -7.93 -9.61
CA GLY A 116 -5.43 -7.82 -8.16
C GLY A 116 -6.01 -9.05 -7.46
N PHE A 117 -6.97 -9.76 -8.08
CA PHE A 117 -7.47 -11.04 -7.56
C PHE A 117 -6.39 -12.11 -7.53
N ILE A 118 -5.76 -12.38 -8.68
CA ILE A 118 -4.79 -13.47 -8.75
C ILE A 118 -3.50 -13.12 -7.98
N HIS A 119 -3.12 -11.83 -7.95
CA HIS A 119 -2.04 -11.34 -7.10
C HIS A 119 -2.31 -11.58 -5.62
N ALA A 120 -3.52 -11.25 -5.14
CA ALA A 120 -3.93 -11.54 -3.78
C ALA A 120 -3.92 -13.03 -3.47
N ALA A 121 -4.41 -13.87 -4.39
CA ALA A 121 -4.47 -15.31 -4.19
C ALA A 121 -3.07 -15.93 -3.94
N ARG A 122 -2.05 -15.48 -4.68
CA ARG A 122 -0.65 -15.90 -4.47
C ARG A 122 -0.11 -15.43 -3.12
N ASN A 123 -0.33 -14.17 -2.76
CA ASN A 123 0.18 -13.64 -1.50
C ASN A 123 -0.54 -14.29 -0.30
N ILE A 124 -1.86 -14.49 -0.37
CA ILE A 124 -2.67 -15.18 0.64
C ILE A 124 -2.20 -16.63 0.85
N ALA A 125 -1.86 -17.35 -0.22
CA ALA A 125 -1.31 -18.70 -0.12
C ALA A 125 -0.08 -18.76 0.79
N VAL A 126 0.75 -17.71 0.79
CA VAL A 126 1.97 -17.61 1.60
C VAL A 126 1.69 -17.04 3.00
N VAL A 127 0.93 -15.94 3.09
CA VAL A 127 0.79 -15.22 4.38
C VAL A 127 -0.09 -15.96 5.39
N MET A 128 -1.00 -16.84 4.95
CA MET A 128 -1.85 -17.59 5.90
C MET A 128 -1.03 -18.48 6.84
N ASP A 129 0.09 -19.05 6.38
CA ASP A 129 0.99 -19.82 7.25
C ASP A 129 1.77 -18.94 8.21
N ILE A 130 2.11 -17.72 7.80
CA ILE A 130 2.70 -16.71 8.69
C ILE A 130 1.70 -16.35 9.79
N PHE A 131 0.44 -16.11 9.43
CA PHE A 131 -0.60 -15.75 10.40
C PHE A 131 -0.85 -16.87 11.42
N ARG A 132 -0.92 -18.13 10.97
CA ARG A 132 -1.05 -19.29 11.87
C ARG A 132 0.14 -19.40 12.83
N ASP A 133 1.36 -19.13 12.36
CA ASP A 133 2.54 -19.09 13.22
C ASP A 133 2.48 -17.95 14.23
N MET A 134 2.01 -16.76 13.84
CA MET A 134 1.81 -15.64 14.76
C MET A 134 0.76 -15.97 15.83
N GLU A 135 -0.40 -16.53 15.46
CA GLU A 135 -1.43 -16.93 16.43
C GLU A 135 -0.90 -17.93 17.47
N ARG A 136 0.07 -18.75 17.09
CA ARG A 136 0.69 -19.74 17.98
C ARG A 136 1.84 -19.17 18.82
N LEU A 137 2.71 -18.36 18.22
CA LEU A 137 4.01 -17.98 18.79
C LEU A 137 4.00 -16.57 19.42
N CYS A 138 3.12 -15.69 18.94
CA CYS A 138 2.98 -14.32 19.41
C CYS A 138 1.54 -13.79 19.19
N PRO A 139 0.52 -14.42 19.82
CA PRO A 139 -0.89 -14.10 19.59
C PRO A 139 -1.26 -12.64 19.90
N ASP A 140 -0.52 -12.01 20.80
CA ASP A 140 -0.71 -10.61 21.18
C ASP A 140 0.07 -9.63 20.28
N ALA A 141 0.82 -10.09 19.28
CA ALA A 141 1.54 -9.18 18.39
C ALA A 141 0.58 -8.36 17.52
N TRP A 142 0.95 -7.11 17.22
CA TRP A 142 0.35 -6.36 16.13
C TRP A 142 1.02 -6.73 14.81
N LEU A 143 0.23 -7.15 13.82
CA LEU A 143 0.68 -7.21 12.44
C LEU A 143 0.66 -5.79 11.85
N VAL A 144 1.80 -5.33 11.38
CA VAL A 144 1.92 -4.08 10.61
C VAL A 144 2.15 -4.47 9.15
N ASN A 145 1.10 -4.41 8.34
CA ASN A 145 1.12 -4.87 6.95
C ASN A 145 1.51 -3.74 5.99
N PHE A 146 2.44 -4.06 5.09
CA PHE A 146 2.80 -3.30 3.90
C PHE A 146 2.57 -4.08 2.61
N THR A 147 2.26 -5.37 2.71
CA THR A 147 2.09 -6.24 1.56
C THR A 147 0.79 -5.90 0.82
N ASN A 148 0.93 -5.63 -0.48
CA ASN A 148 -0.20 -5.44 -1.38
C ASN A 148 -0.81 -6.79 -1.82
N PRO A 149 -2.10 -6.82 -2.19
CA PRO A 149 -3.08 -5.74 -2.08
C PRO A 149 -3.48 -5.50 -0.62
N MET A 150 -3.19 -4.32 -0.09
CA MET A 150 -3.31 -3.99 1.34
C MET A 150 -4.67 -4.37 1.93
N ALA A 151 -5.75 -3.92 1.26
CA ALA A 151 -7.11 -4.16 1.70
C ALA A 151 -7.44 -5.66 1.76
N ARG A 152 -6.93 -6.45 0.81
CA ARG A 152 -7.19 -7.91 0.74
C ARG A 152 -6.39 -8.66 1.81
N ILE A 153 -5.12 -8.29 2.04
CA ILE A 153 -4.31 -8.90 3.10
C ILE A 153 -4.89 -8.60 4.48
N CYS A 154 -5.23 -7.33 4.77
CA CYS A 154 -5.87 -6.96 6.03
C CYS A 154 -7.25 -7.62 6.20
N THR A 155 -8.00 -7.79 5.11
CA THR A 155 -9.30 -8.50 5.12
C THR A 155 -9.11 -9.99 5.43
N ALA A 156 -8.04 -10.62 4.91
CA ALA A 156 -7.71 -12.01 5.22
C ALA A 156 -7.42 -12.18 6.72
N VAL A 157 -6.63 -11.27 7.30
CA VAL A 157 -6.37 -11.25 8.75
C VAL A 157 -7.67 -11.13 9.53
N HIS A 158 -8.49 -10.13 9.22
CA HIS A 158 -9.70 -9.84 9.99
C HIS A 158 -10.75 -10.95 9.91
N ARG A 159 -10.88 -11.63 8.76
CA ARG A 159 -11.93 -12.64 8.53
C ARG A 159 -11.51 -14.05 8.92
N HIS A 160 -10.22 -14.38 8.79
CA HIS A 160 -9.73 -15.77 8.87
C HIS A 160 -8.71 -16.01 9.99
N THR A 161 -8.48 -15.02 10.86
CA THR A 161 -7.55 -15.13 12.01
C THR A 161 -8.10 -14.35 13.21
N LYS A 162 -7.43 -14.48 14.36
CA LYS A 162 -7.65 -13.68 15.57
C LYS A 162 -6.63 -12.56 15.75
N LEU A 163 -5.74 -12.38 14.78
CA LEU A 163 -4.68 -11.38 14.87
C LEU A 163 -5.24 -9.97 14.72
N ARG A 164 -4.46 -9.02 15.23
CA ARG A 164 -4.72 -7.59 15.05
C ARG A 164 -3.81 -7.07 13.95
N ALA A 165 -4.38 -6.37 12.97
CA ALA A 165 -3.64 -5.81 11.85
C ALA A 165 -3.81 -4.31 11.71
N ILE A 166 -2.74 -3.66 11.29
CA ILE A 166 -2.68 -2.27 10.87
C ILE A 166 -2.09 -2.28 9.47
N GLY A 167 -2.83 -1.80 8.48
CA GLY A 167 -2.29 -1.63 7.13
C GLY A 167 -1.80 -0.21 6.89
N ILE A 168 -0.59 -0.06 6.34
CA ILE A 168 0.04 1.24 6.11
C ILE A 168 0.42 1.39 4.63
N CYS A 169 -0.05 2.45 3.99
CA CYS A 169 0.24 2.76 2.58
C CYS A 169 0.52 4.26 2.39
N HIS A 170 1.46 4.61 1.52
CA HIS A 170 1.89 6.00 1.30
C HIS A 170 1.06 6.77 0.27
N GLN A 171 0.07 6.16 -0.39
CA GLN A 171 -0.59 6.73 -1.56
C GLN A 171 -1.38 8.04 -1.32
N LEU A 172 -1.70 8.39 -0.06
CA LEU A 172 -2.22 9.72 0.25
C LEU A 172 -1.23 10.85 -0.12
N ALA A 173 0.08 10.56 -0.13
CA ALA A 173 1.12 11.50 -0.55
C ALA A 173 0.96 11.95 -2.00
N PHE A 174 0.52 11.06 -2.90
CA PHE A 174 0.22 11.43 -4.28
C PHE A 174 -0.95 12.41 -4.36
N GLY A 175 -1.93 12.28 -3.46
CA GLY A 175 -2.98 13.28 -3.26
C GLY A 175 -2.43 14.67 -2.94
N TYR A 176 -1.46 14.74 -2.03
CA TYR A 176 -0.76 15.99 -1.74
C TYR A 176 0.03 16.52 -2.93
N MET A 177 0.66 15.65 -3.74
CA MET A 177 1.29 16.09 -5.00
C MET A 177 0.25 16.73 -5.93
N MET A 178 -0.92 16.10 -6.11
CA MET A 178 -1.98 16.66 -6.95
C MET A 178 -2.45 18.03 -6.47
N LEU A 179 -2.69 18.15 -5.17
CA LEU A 179 -3.09 19.43 -4.57
C LEU A 179 -1.98 20.48 -4.67
N GLY A 180 -0.72 20.10 -4.47
CA GLY A 180 0.43 20.98 -4.59
C GLY A 180 0.60 21.52 -6.01
N ASN A 181 0.38 20.67 -7.02
CA ASN A 181 0.36 21.08 -8.42
C ASN A 181 -0.79 22.06 -8.70
N LEU A 182 -2.02 21.68 -8.35
CA LEU A 182 -3.24 22.47 -8.60
C LEU A 182 -3.24 23.83 -7.90
N LEU A 183 -2.70 23.90 -6.68
CA LEU A 183 -2.70 25.10 -5.83
C LEU A 183 -1.34 25.80 -5.79
N SER A 184 -0.41 25.43 -6.68
CA SER A 184 0.98 25.91 -6.67
C SER A 184 1.10 27.43 -6.53
N LYS A 185 0.38 28.18 -7.38
CA LYS A 185 0.37 29.65 -7.37
C LYS A 185 -0.37 30.23 -6.16
N ASP A 186 -1.40 29.54 -5.68
CA ASP A 186 -2.24 30.03 -4.59
C ASP A 186 -1.56 29.86 -3.21
N LEU A 187 -0.68 28.87 -3.08
CA LEU A 187 -0.02 28.49 -1.81
C LEU A 187 1.51 28.63 -1.83
N ASP A 188 2.07 29.17 -2.92
CA ASP A 188 3.51 29.34 -3.13
C ASP A 188 4.28 28.01 -3.00
N ILE A 189 3.74 26.96 -3.65
CA ILE A 189 4.36 25.62 -3.68
C ILE A 189 5.26 25.54 -4.93
N PRO A 190 6.55 25.18 -4.79
CA PRO A 190 7.47 25.12 -5.91
C PRO A 190 7.15 23.92 -6.79
N VAL A 191 6.50 24.18 -7.93
CA VAL A 191 6.16 23.16 -8.94
C VAL A 191 6.82 23.57 -10.26
N PRO A 192 7.63 22.69 -10.88
CA PRO A 192 8.19 22.95 -12.20
C PRO A 192 7.09 23.22 -13.24
N ASP A 193 7.34 24.16 -14.15
CA ASP A 193 6.40 24.48 -15.22
C ASP A 193 6.09 23.23 -16.06
N GLY A 194 4.81 22.90 -16.20
CA GLY A 194 4.35 21.74 -16.97
C GLY A 194 4.62 20.39 -16.30
N TYR A 195 4.93 20.35 -14.99
CA TYR A 195 5.16 19.10 -14.27
C TYR A 195 3.99 18.11 -14.44
N ARG A 196 4.34 16.89 -14.88
CA ARG A 196 3.47 15.72 -14.92
C ARG A 196 4.23 14.53 -14.32
N PHE A 197 3.54 13.70 -13.55
CA PHE A 197 4.10 12.47 -13.06
C PHE A 197 4.29 11.49 -14.23
N VAL A 198 5.50 10.95 -14.39
CA VAL A 198 5.82 9.95 -15.41
C VAL A 198 6.72 8.88 -14.82
N TRP A 199 6.30 7.61 -14.84
CA TRP A 199 7.05 6.51 -14.19
C TRP A 199 8.49 6.35 -14.67
N ARG A 200 8.73 6.61 -15.96
CA ARG A 200 10.06 6.44 -16.57
C ARG A 200 10.95 7.67 -16.46
N ASP A 201 10.45 8.75 -15.85
CA ASP A 201 11.20 10.00 -15.67
C ASP A 201 11.65 10.15 -14.20
N ARG A 202 12.94 9.95 -13.97
CA ARG A 202 13.53 10.03 -12.63
C ARG A 202 13.45 11.43 -12.01
N GLU A 203 13.49 12.48 -12.83
CA GLU A 203 13.34 13.84 -12.35
C GLU A 203 11.89 14.07 -11.91
N ALA A 204 10.93 13.60 -12.72
CA ALA A 204 9.52 13.68 -12.36
C ALA A 204 9.18 12.93 -11.05
N LEU A 205 9.76 11.73 -10.87
CA LEU A 205 9.64 10.94 -9.64
C LEU A 205 10.26 11.63 -8.41
N ALA A 206 11.39 12.33 -8.57
CA ALA A 206 12.01 13.06 -7.47
C ALA A 206 11.18 14.29 -7.08
N GLN A 207 10.65 15.01 -8.08
CA GLN A 207 9.82 16.18 -7.86
C GLN A 207 8.46 15.86 -7.23
N GLU A 208 7.89 14.67 -7.49
CA GLU A 208 6.66 14.19 -6.84
C GLU A 208 6.72 14.35 -5.32
N LYS A 209 7.81 13.87 -4.71
CA LYS A 209 8.04 13.92 -3.27
C LYS A 209 8.23 15.34 -2.74
N VAL A 210 8.91 16.19 -3.51
CA VAL A 210 9.14 17.60 -3.16
C VAL A 210 7.82 18.36 -3.13
N ILE A 211 6.99 18.18 -4.17
CA ILE A 211 5.69 18.83 -4.28
C ILE A 211 4.74 18.31 -3.20
N ALA A 212 4.67 16.99 -3.01
CA ALA A 212 3.87 16.39 -1.95
C ALA A 212 4.26 16.90 -0.56
N GLY A 213 5.57 16.94 -0.25
CA GLY A 213 6.09 17.43 1.02
C GLY A 213 5.74 18.90 1.26
N ALA A 214 5.95 19.77 0.27
CA ALA A 214 5.59 21.18 0.37
C ALA A 214 4.07 21.38 0.53
N ALA A 215 3.25 20.59 -0.16
CA ALA A 215 1.80 20.62 0.00
C ALA A 215 1.36 20.15 1.39
N MET A 216 2.00 19.10 1.95
CA MET A 216 1.73 18.62 3.30
C MET A 216 2.02 19.68 4.37
N GLU A 217 2.90 20.63 4.13
CA GLU A 217 3.15 21.75 5.07
C GLU A 217 2.05 22.82 5.03
N LYS A 218 1.33 22.92 3.91
CA LYS A 218 0.35 23.99 3.64
C LYS A 218 -1.10 23.54 3.73
N VAL A 219 -1.37 22.24 3.57
CA VAL A 219 -2.72 21.69 3.42
C VAL A 219 -2.95 20.57 4.42
N ASP A 220 -4.16 20.52 4.97
CA ASP A 220 -4.71 19.39 5.71
C ASP A 220 -5.76 18.68 4.87
N VAL A 221 -5.57 17.38 4.67
CA VAL A 221 -6.51 16.50 3.95
C VAL A 221 -7.13 15.49 4.90
N VAL A 222 -8.44 15.32 4.81
CA VAL A 222 -9.17 14.15 5.34
C VAL A 222 -9.64 13.35 4.14
N ALA A 223 -9.12 12.13 3.99
CA ALA A 223 -9.55 11.19 2.95
C ALA A 223 -10.10 9.92 3.58
N ALA A 224 -11.07 9.29 2.91
CA ALA A 224 -11.69 8.05 3.39
C ALA A 224 -12.15 7.15 2.24
N GLY A 225 -12.13 5.83 2.47
CA GLY A 225 -12.55 4.82 1.49
C GLY A 225 -11.87 3.49 1.78
N THR A 226 -11.33 2.83 0.75
CA THR A 226 -10.43 1.68 0.90
C THR A 226 -9.04 2.01 0.36
N ASN A 227 -8.02 1.26 0.74
CA ASN A 227 -6.68 1.46 0.20
C ASN A 227 -6.67 1.61 -1.33
N HIS A 228 -5.94 2.62 -1.82
CA HIS A 228 -5.84 3.01 -3.24
C HIS A 228 -7.16 3.43 -3.91
N PHE A 229 -8.23 3.57 -3.15
CA PHE A 229 -9.54 4.01 -3.62
C PHE A 229 -10.24 4.84 -2.54
N THR A 230 -9.52 5.83 -2.02
CA THR A 230 -10.03 6.80 -1.06
C THR A 230 -10.45 8.09 -1.78
N TRP A 231 -11.24 8.89 -1.08
CA TRP A 231 -11.80 10.14 -1.59
C TRP A 231 -11.56 11.24 -0.56
N MET A 232 -11.01 12.38 -1.00
CA MET A 232 -10.71 13.53 -0.15
C MET A 232 -12.01 14.20 0.25
N LEU A 233 -12.44 14.10 1.50
CA LEU A 233 -13.69 14.69 1.99
C LEU A 233 -13.50 16.14 2.42
N HIS A 234 -12.30 16.48 2.91
CA HIS A 234 -11.95 17.84 3.31
C HIS A 234 -10.54 18.18 2.84
N ILE A 235 -10.39 19.41 2.36
CA ILE A 235 -9.11 19.99 1.96
C ILE A 235 -9.07 21.39 2.56
N ARG A 236 -8.19 21.61 3.54
CA ARG A 236 -8.13 22.88 4.29
C ARG A 236 -6.73 23.47 4.27
N GLU A 237 -6.64 24.79 4.25
CA GLU A 237 -5.37 25.49 4.41
C GLU A 237 -4.92 25.41 5.88
N LYS A 238 -3.67 24.97 6.10
CA LYS A 238 -3.06 24.94 7.43
C LYS A 238 -2.92 26.35 8.00
N GLY A 239 -3.16 26.49 9.30
CA GLY A 239 -3.10 27.76 10.01
C GLY A 239 -4.37 28.60 9.90
N SER A 240 -4.91 28.82 8.70
CA SER A 240 -6.15 29.60 8.52
C SER A 240 -7.43 28.78 8.69
N GLY A 241 -7.36 27.47 8.40
CA GLY A 241 -8.52 26.58 8.38
C GLY A 241 -9.48 26.80 7.21
N ARG A 242 -9.11 27.67 6.24
CA ARG A 242 -9.91 27.99 5.05
C ARG A 242 -10.22 26.71 4.28
N ASP A 243 -11.49 26.54 3.92
CA ASP A 243 -11.90 25.47 3.02
C ASP A 243 -11.35 25.74 1.60
N LEU A 244 -10.49 24.85 1.13
CA LEU A 244 -9.85 24.95 -0.18
C LEU A 244 -10.61 24.18 -1.25
N TYR A 245 -11.61 23.38 -0.90
CA TYR A 245 -12.29 22.51 -1.85
C TYR A 245 -12.85 23.24 -3.08
N PRO A 246 -13.55 24.39 -2.93
CA PRO A 246 -14.04 25.14 -4.09
C PRO A 246 -12.91 25.61 -5.01
N LEU A 247 -11.80 26.07 -4.43
CA LEU A 247 -10.63 26.51 -5.17
C LEU A 247 -9.96 25.33 -5.90
N VAL A 248 -9.85 24.16 -5.25
CA VAL A 248 -9.29 22.95 -5.87
C VAL A 248 -10.12 22.54 -7.09
N MET A 249 -11.45 22.52 -6.98
CA MET A 249 -12.34 22.20 -8.11
C MET A 249 -12.20 23.23 -9.25
N GLU A 250 -12.08 24.52 -8.94
CA GLU A 250 -11.85 25.59 -9.92
C GLU A 250 -10.51 25.40 -10.63
N ARG A 251 -9.42 25.25 -9.87
CA ARG A 251 -8.06 25.06 -10.41
C ARG A 251 -7.99 23.80 -11.25
N ALA A 252 -8.59 22.71 -10.79
CA ALA A 252 -8.65 21.49 -11.56
C ALA A 252 -9.46 21.62 -12.86
N ALA A 253 -10.52 22.40 -12.90
CA ALA A 253 -11.24 22.65 -14.16
C ALA A 253 -10.40 23.46 -15.16
N ALA A 254 -9.56 24.38 -14.66
CA ALA A 254 -8.72 25.26 -15.47
C ALA A 254 -7.31 24.70 -15.80
N HIS A 255 -6.92 23.57 -15.20
CA HIS A 255 -5.58 22.99 -15.37
C HIS A 255 -5.41 22.26 -16.71
N ASP A 256 -4.15 22.00 -17.09
CA ASP A 256 -3.75 21.19 -18.26
C ASP A 256 -4.60 19.92 -18.34
N PRO A 257 -5.38 19.69 -19.42
CA PRO A 257 -6.23 18.51 -19.58
C PRO A 257 -5.53 17.16 -19.40
N GLY A 258 -4.23 17.08 -19.67
CA GLY A 258 -3.43 15.86 -19.49
C GLY A 258 -2.98 15.59 -18.06
N PHE A 259 -3.18 16.52 -17.12
CA PHE A 259 -2.87 16.28 -15.72
C PHE A 259 -4.00 15.47 -15.07
N GLU A 260 -3.73 14.20 -14.73
CA GLU A 260 -4.67 13.27 -14.05
C GLU A 260 -6.10 13.30 -14.62
N PRO A 261 -6.27 13.08 -15.94
CA PRO A 261 -7.55 13.27 -16.63
C PRO A 261 -8.69 12.40 -16.06
N LEU A 262 -8.43 11.14 -15.67
CA LEU A 262 -9.49 10.29 -15.13
C LEU A 262 -9.91 10.76 -13.73
N THR A 263 -8.95 11.05 -12.87
CA THR A 263 -9.17 11.55 -11.51
C THR A 263 -9.96 12.85 -11.51
N ARG A 264 -9.63 13.79 -12.40
CA ARG A 264 -10.38 15.05 -12.55
C ARG A 264 -11.76 14.84 -13.12
N GLU A 265 -11.93 13.91 -14.06
CA GLU A 265 -13.26 13.59 -14.56
C GLU A 265 -14.13 12.98 -13.46
N MET A 266 -13.59 12.06 -12.66
CA MET A 266 -14.29 11.48 -11.51
C MET A 266 -14.61 12.57 -10.47
N ALA A 267 -13.67 13.47 -10.17
CA ALA A 267 -13.91 14.60 -9.28
C ALA A 267 -15.06 15.49 -9.79
N ARG A 268 -15.10 15.78 -11.09
CA ARG A 268 -16.17 16.56 -11.72
C ARG A 268 -17.53 15.85 -11.64
N ILE A 269 -17.57 14.53 -11.83
CA ILE A 269 -18.81 13.74 -11.85
C ILE A 269 -19.36 13.55 -10.44
N PHE A 270 -18.51 13.18 -9.48
CA PHE A 270 -18.92 12.81 -8.12
C PHE A 270 -18.82 13.98 -7.13
N GLY A 271 -18.25 15.10 -7.54
CA GLY A 271 -18.10 16.31 -6.72
C GLY A 271 -17.00 16.22 -5.66
N VAL A 272 -16.21 15.14 -5.66
CA VAL A 272 -15.21 14.82 -4.64
C VAL A 272 -13.97 14.24 -5.31
N PHE A 273 -12.78 14.74 -4.96
CA PHE A 273 -11.50 14.29 -5.50
C PHE A 273 -11.12 12.90 -5.00
N PRO A 274 -10.85 11.94 -5.90
CA PRO A 274 -10.33 10.64 -5.51
C PRO A 274 -8.79 10.64 -5.42
N VAL A 275 -8.22 9.68 -4.68
CA VAL A 275 -6.77 9.55 -4.44
C VAL A 275 -6.42 8.04 -4.38
N PRO A 276 -5.26 7.60 -4.91
CA PRO A 276 -4.09 8.38 -5.31
C PRO A 276 -4.14 9.07 -6.66
N GLY A 277 -4.75 8.51 -7.70
CA GLY A 277 -4.68 9.08 -9.04
C GLY A 277 -4.95 8.04 -10.11
N ASP A 278 -4.75 8.39 -11.36
CA ASP A 278 -5.21 7.62 -12.53
C ASP A 278 -4.70 6.18 -12.52
N CYS A 279 -3.40 5.97 -12.24
CA CYS A 279 -2.76 4.65 -12.28
C CYS A 279 -3.42 3.60 -11.37
N HIS A 280 -3.96 4.01 -10.22
CA HIS A 280 -4.69 3.11 -9.32
C HIS A 280 -6.20 3.22 -9.48
N MET A 281 -6.72 4.39 -9.85
CA MET A 281 -8.16 4.60 -10.00
C MET A 281 -8.78 3.66 -11.04
N VAL A 282 -8.03 3.36 -12.11
CA VAL A 282 -8.45 2.43 -13.16
C VAL A 282 -8.74 1.02 -12.66
N GLU A 283 -8.15 0.62 -11.51
CA GLU A 283 -8.32 -0.72 -10.95
C GLU A 283 -9.69 -0.94 -10.29
N TYR A 284 -10.48 0.12 -10.13
CA TYR A 284 -11.73 0.12 -9.34
C TYR A 284 -12.94 0.60 -10.14
N LEU A 285 -12.75 0.98 -11.40
CA LEU A 285 -13.76 1.63 -12.23
C LEU A 285 -13.97 0.90 -13.57
N PRO A 286 -15.20 0.87 -14.11
CA PRO A 286 -15.51 0.08 -15.30
C PRO A 286 -15.19 0.79 -16.63
N TYR A 287 -14.38 1.84 -16.61
CA TYR A 287 -14.31 2.81 -17.73
C TYR A 287 -13.13 2.58 -18.68
N THR A 288 -11.98 2.10 -18.16
CA THR A 288 -10.72 2.13 -18.92
C THR A 288 -10.22 0.76 -19.37
N HIS A 289 -10.75 -0.31 -18.79
CA HIS A 289 -10.21 -1.66 -18.97
C HIS A 289 -10.49 -2.26 -20.36
N ASN A 290 -11.62 -1.95 -20.99
CA ASN A 290 -12.04 -2.65 -22.20
C ASN A 290 -11.24 -2.17 -23.43
N THR A 291 -10.42 -3.05 -24.01
CA THR A 291 -9.53 -2.74 -25.15
C THR A 291 -10.27 -2.24 -26.40
N ARG A 292 -11.57 -2.50 -26.51
CA ARG A 292 -12.38 -2.05 -27.65
C ARG A 292 -12.93 -0.64 -27.50
N ARG A 293 -12.86 -0.06 -26.30
CA ARG A 293 -13.42 1.28 -26.01
C ARG A 293 -12.37 2.39 -26.05
N GLY A 294 -11.08 2.05 -26.01
CA GLY A 294 -9.99 3.03 -26.06
C GLY A 294 -9.90 3.94 -24.83
N GLY A 295 -10.49 3.52 -23.70
CA GLY A 295 -10.52 4.31 -22.47
C GLY A 295 -9.13 4.49 -21.86
N TRP A 296 -8.30 3.44 -21.91
CA TRP A 296 -6.93 3.49 -21.43
C TRP A 296 -6.09 4.57 -22.12
N GLU A 297 -6.17 4.64 -23.45
CA GLU A 297 -5.49 5.64 -24.26
C GLU A 297 -6.10 7.04 -24.11
N HIS A 298 -7.45 7.11 -24.00
CA HIS A 298 -8.15 8.38 -23.81
C HIS A 298 -7.71 9.12 -22.54
N TYR A 299 -7.51 8.37 -21.44
CA TYR A 299 -7.05 8.91 -20.17
C TYR A 299 -5.53 8.86 -19.98
N ASP A 300 -4.75 8.55 -21.03
CA ASP A 300 -3.27 8.53 -20.98
C ASP A 300 -2.74 7.68 -19.81
N VAL A 301 -3.37 6.53 -19.54
CA VAL A 301 -3.08 5.73 -18.36
C VAL A 301 -1.71 5.07 -18.51
N GLN A 302 -0.86 5.26 -17.50
CA GLN A 302 0.49 4.73 -17.51
C GLN A 302 0.54 3.35 -16.85
N MET A 303 1.25 2.41 -17.51
CA MET A 303 1.62 1.14 -16.87
C MET A 303 2.92 1.28 -16.09
N TYR A 304 3.03 0.49 -15.02
CA TYR A 304 4.27 0.34 -14.28
C TYR A 304 5.38 -0.22 -15.19
N PRO A 305 6.62 0.33 -15.15
CA PRO A 305 7.72 -0.14 -15.98
C PRO A 305 8.31 -1.46 -15.42
N LEU A 306 7.63 -2.58 -15.67
CA LEU A 306 8.00 -3.91 -15.17
C LEU A 306 9.42 -4.34 -15.60
N ASP A 307 9.86 -3.94 -16.79
CA ASP A 307 11.21 -4.18 -17.33
C ASP A 307 12.30 -3.43 -16.55
N GLY A 308 12.08 -2.15 -16.25
CA GLY A 308 13.05 -1.33 -15.54
C GLY A 308 13.21 -1.69 -14.06
N ALA A 309 12.13 -2.16 -13.43
CA ALA A 309 12.11 -2.48 -11.99
C ALA A 309 13.11 -3.58 -11.60
N VAL A 310 13.38 -4.54 -12.48
CA VAL A 310 14.36 -5.62 -12.22
C VAL A 310 15.77 -5.04 -12.11
N THR A 311 16.17 -4.20 -13.07
CA THR A 311 17.51 -3.58 -13.08
C THR A 311 17.72 -2.65 -11.89
N GLU A 312 16.66 -1.96 -11.42
CA GLU A 312 16.75 -1.11 -10.24
C GLU A 312 17.02 -1.90 -8.95
N ARG A 313 16.51 -3.14 -8.82
CA ARG A 313 16.77 -3.98 -7.65
C ARG A 313 18.24 -4.39 -7.54
N ASP A 314 18.90 -4.67 -8.66
CA ASP A 314 20.33 -5.00 -8.66
C ASP A 314 21.18 -3.82 -8.16
N VAL A 315 20.85 -2.60 -8.62
CA VAL A 315 21.49 -1.36 -8.16
C VAL A 315 21.23 -1.12 -6.67
N MET A 316 20.01 -1.39 -6.19
CA MET A 316 19.69 -1.30 -4.76
C MET A 316 20.54 -2.28 -3.95
N TRP A 317 20.69 -3.53 -4.39
CA TRP A 317 21.52 -4.52 -3.70
C TRP A 317 23.00 -4.14 -3.65
N GLU A 318 23.55 -3.66 -4.75
CA GLU A 318 24.93 -3.17 -4.79
C GLU A 318 25.13 -2.03 -3.78
N ARG A 319 24.17 -1.11 -3.68
CA ARG A 319 24.20 -0.04 -2.69
C ARG A 319 24.13 -0.58 -1.25
N ILE A 320 23.28 -1.57 -0.99
CA ILE A 320 23.17 -2.21 0.35
C ILE A 320 24.48 -2.86 0.73
N GLU A 321 25.07 -3.66 -0.16
CA GLU A 321 26.37 -4.32 0.09
C GLU A 321 27.46 -3.27 0.33
N ALA A 322 27.51 -2.22 -0.49
CA ALA A 322 28.52 -1.18 -0.37
C ALA A 322 28.40 -0.43 0.96
N MET A 323 27.19 -0.14 1.42
CA MET A 323 26.94 0.43 2.75
C MET A 323 27.23 -0.58 3.87
N ALA A 324 26.90 -1.85 3.71
CA ALA A 324 27.16 -2.87 4.73
C ALA A 324 28.66 -3.11 4.93
N SER A 325 29.43 -3.13 3.84
CA SER A 325 30.87 -3.40 3.81
C SER A 325 31.77 -2.21 4.19
N GLY A 326 31.22 -1.00 4.30
CA GLY A 326 32.01 0.20 4.55
C GLY A 326 32.53 0.91 3.30
N ARG A 327 32.27 0.37 2.10
CA ARG A 327 32.66 0.99 0.82
C ARG A 327 31.87 2.26 0.50
N MET A 328 30.68 2.41 1.08
CA MET A 328 29.82 3.59 0.99
C MET A 328 29.48 4.12 2.38
N SER A 329 29.31 5.44 2.50
CA SER A 329 28.81 6.07 3.74
C SER A 329 27.35 5.71 4.00
N ILE A 330 26.96 5.73 5.27
CA ILE A 330 25.57 5.54 5.70
C ILE A 330 24.84 6.87 5.96
N GLU A 331 25.46 8.01 5.70
CA GLU A 331 24.89 9.35 5.92
C GLU A 331 23.55 9.52 5.20
N SER A 332 23.42 8.97 3.98
CA SER A 332 22.15 8.99 3.23
C SER A 332 20.99 8.29 3.94
N MET A 333 21.28 7.39 4.89
CA MET A 333 20.27 6.70 5.69
C MET A 333 19.73 7.56 6.85
N GLU A 334 20.45 8.60 7.27
CA GLU A 334 20.00 9.51 8.33
C GLU A 334 18.79 10.35 7.91
N HIS A 335 18.56 10.47 6.60
CA HIS A 335 17.45 11.19 6.00
C HIS A 335 16.55 10.29 5.17
N VAL A 336 16.61 8.96 5.35
CA VAL A 336 15.71 8.07 4.64
C VAL A 336 14.26 8.38 4.99
N HIS A 337 13.40 8.32 3.98
CA HIS A 337 11.98 8.53 4.12
C HIS A 337 11.37 7.55 5.13
N SER A 338 10.43 8.07 5.92
CA SER A 338 9.66 7.30 6.90
C SER A 338 8.49 6.62 6.21
N GLU A 339 8.38 5.30 6.36
CA GLU A 339 7.17 4.56 5.96
C GLU A 339 6.08 4.60 7.04
N ARG A 340 6.29 5.38 8.11
CA ARG A 340 5.39 5.61 9.25
C ARG A 340 5.21 4.40 10.19
N ALA A 341 5.71 3.22 9.83
CA ALA A 341 5.67 2.01 10.67
C ALA A 341 6.27 2.27 12.06
N GLU A 342 7.44 2.90 12.09
CA GLU A 342 8.21 3.18 13.30
C GLU A 342 7.44 4.10 14.24
N LYS A 343 6.73 5.10 13.69
CA LYS A 343 5.93 6.04 14.49
C LYS A 343 4.72 5.34 15.10
N VAL A 344 4.02 4.52 14.31
CA VAL A 344 2.87 3.73 14.80
C VAL A 344 3.31 2.75 15.89
N ILE A 345 4.42 2.02 15.65
CA ILE A 345 4.98 1.07 16.62
C ILE A 345 5.42 1.81 17.89
N ALA A 346 6.11 2.94 17.77
CA ALA A 346 6.52 3.77 18.89
C ALA A 346 5.33 4.26 19.71
N ALA A 347 4.29 4.80 19.06
CA ALA A 347 3.08 5.29 19.73
C ALA A 347 2.37 4.20 20.56
N ILE A 348 2.32 2.97 20.03
CA ILE A 348 1.76 1.82 20.76
C ILE A 348 2.69 1.42 21.92
N ALA A 349 4.00 1.37 21.69
CA ALA A 349 4.98 0.90 22.68
C ALA A 349 5.20 1.89 23.84
N THR A 350 5.16 3.19 23.58
CA THR A 350 5.38 4.26 24.57
C THR A 350 4.08 4.77 25.17
N GLY A 351 2.96 4.61 24.46
CA GLY A 351 1.68 5.22 24.82
C GLY A 351 1.59 6.71 24.47
N GLU A 352 2.60 7.29 23.83
CA GLU A 352 2.52 8.65 23.32
C GLU A 352 1.57 8.70 22.11
N PRO A 353 0.54 9.56 22.12
CA PRO A 353 -0.47 9.55 21.08
C PRO A 353 0.08 10.06 19.76
N LEU A 354 -0.26 9.37 18.68
CA LEU A 354 0.05 9.74 17.30
C LEU A 354 -1.25 9.89 16.50
N TYR A 355 -1.39 10.98 15.76
CA TYR A 355 -2.40 11.08 14.72
C TYR A 355 -1.80 10.66 13.38
N GLU A 356 -2.40 9.65 12.75
CA GLU A 356 -2.03 9.20 11.40
C GLU A 356 -3.16 9.50 10.42
N GLN A 357 -2.82 10.05 9.25
CA GLN A 357 -3.82 10.51 8.28
C GLN A 357 -4.48 9.38 7.50
N ALA A 358 -3.81 8.23 7.42
CA ALA A 358 -4.28 7.07 6.66
C ALA A 358 -3.73 5.78 7.27
N LEU A 359 -4.62 5.03 7.92
CA LEU A 359 -4.41 3.63 8.32
C LEU A 359 -5.56 2.77 7.80
N ASN A 360 -5.25 1.54 7.39
CA ASN A 360 -6.24 0.54 7.01
C ASN A 360 -6.63 -0.28 8.23
N LEU A 361 -7.90 -0.16 8.65
CA LEU A 361 -8.45 -0.75 9.86
C LEU A 361 -9.85 -1.32 9.58
N PRO A 362 -10.34 -2.29 10.36
CA PRO A 362 -11.75 -2.67 10.33
C PRO A 362 -12.65 -1.47 10.59
N ASN A 363 -13.73 -1.35 9.82
CA ASN A 363 -14.72 -0.31 10.00
C ASN A 363 -15.56 -0.60 11.24
N GLU A 364 -15.30 0.14 12.32
CA GLU A 364 -16.05 0.13 13.59
C GLU A 364 -16.98 1.35 13.69
N GLY A 365 -17.37 1.91 12.53
CA GLY A 365 -18.24 3.09 12.42
C GLY A 365 -17.53 4.37 11.99
N GLN A 366 -16.22 4.33 11.71
CA GLN A 366 -15.51 5.51 11.24
C GLN A 366 -15.99 6.00 9.87
N ILE A 367 -16.48 5.11 9.00
CA ILE A 367 -17.24 5.46 7.80
C ILE A 367 -18.68 4.93 7.97
N ALA A 368 -19.60 5.85 8.25
CA ALA A 368 -20.94 5.53 8.76
C ALA A 368 -21.82 4.73 7.78
N ASN A 369 -21.63 4.93 6.48
CA ASN A 369 -22.40 4.28 5.43
C ASN A 369 -21.61 3.17 4.71
N LEU A 370 -20.55 2.61 5.31
CA LEU A 370 -19.90 1.39 4.81
C LEU A 370 -20.14 0.20 5.77
N PRO A 371 -20.04 -1.05 5.29
CA PRO A 371 -20.27 -2.22 6.14
C PRO A 371 -19.34 -2.28 7.35
N GLU A 372 -19.87 -2.73 8.48
CA GLU A 372 -19.08 -3.01 9.69
C GLU A 372 -18.06 -4.13 9.43
N GLY A 373 -16.86 -4.02 10.00
CA GLY A 373 -15.76 -4.96 9.83
C GLY A 373 -15.07 -4.93 8.46
N ALA A 374 -15.60 -4.20 7.47
CA ALA A 374 -14.88 -3.98 6.21
C ALA A 374 -13.57 -3.22 6.47
N ILE A 375 -12.47 -3.63 5.82
CA ILE A 375 -11.22 -2.86 5.94
C ILE A 375 -11.37 -1.55 5.17
N VAL A 376 -11.23 -0.43 5.88
CA VAL A 376 -11.32 0.92 5.34
C VAL A 376 -10.05 1.70 5.66
N GLU A 377 -9.71 2.66 4.80
CA GLU A 377 -8.60 3.58 5.02
C GLU A 377 -9.16 4.93 5.47
N THR A 378 -8.79 5.35 6.68
CA THR A 378 -9.22 6.62 7.30
C THR A 378 -8.10 7.19 8.17
N PRO A 379 -8.21 8.44 8.63
CA PRO A 379 -7.39 8.91 9.73
C PRO A 379 -7.63 8.09 11.00
N ALA A 380 -6.64 8.05 11.87
CA ALA A 380 -6.67 7.30 13.11
C ALA A 380 -5.82 7.96 14.20
N VAL A 381 -6.22 7.75 15.45
CA VAL A 381 -5.38 8.06 16.62
C VAL A 381 -4.79 6.75 17.13
N VAL A 382 -3.47 6.71 17.27
CA VAL A 382 -2.71 5.57 17.77
C VAL A 382 -2.22 5.88 19.18
N ALA A 383 -2.45 4.95 20.11
CA ALA A 383 -1.95 5.01 21.48
C ALA A 383 -1.62 3.59 21.97
N SER A 384 -1.37 3.41 23.27
CA SER A 384 -0.99 2.11 23.86
C SER A 384 -2.02 0.99 23.63
N GLY A 385 -3.30 1.33 23.47
CA GLY A 385 -4.36 0.37 23.14
C GLY A 385 -4.41 -0.07 21.68
N GLY A 386 -3.56 0.50 20.81
CA GLY A 386 -3.65 0.36 19.35
C GLY A 386 -4.33 1.54 18.66
N PRO A 387 -4.49 1.47 17.34
CA PRO A 387 -5.14 2.51 16.56
C PRO A 387 -6.67 2.49 16.74
N ARG A 388 -7.29 3.67 16.72
CA ARG A 388 -8.74 3.87 16.60
C ARG A 388 -9.02 4.80 15.43
N GLY A 389 -9.88 4.38 14.50
CA GLY A 389 -10.30 5.20 13.38
C GLY A 389 -11.02 6.47 13.83
N VAL A 390 -10.73 7.59 13.19
CA VAL A 390 -11.44 8.86 13.42
C VAL A 390 -12.70 8.86 12.55
N ALA A 391 -13.85 9.14 13.16
CA ALA A 391 -15.10 9.21 12.43
C ALA A 391 -15.09 10.34 11.39
N VAL A 392 -15.34 9.99 10.14
CA VAL A 392 -15.45 10.93 9.02
C VAL A 392 -16.90 11.13 8.54
N GLY A 393 -17.85 10.41 9.15
CA GLY A 393 -19.26 10.43 8.75
C GLY A 393 -19.53 9.54 7.54
N ALA A 394 -20.52 9.92 6.73
CA ALA A 394 -20.88 9.20 5.51
C ALA A 394 -20.06 9.71 4.32
N LEU A 395 -19.60 8.79 3.46
CA LEU A 395 -19.18 9.16 2.11
C LEU A 395 -20.39 9.66 1.32
N PRO A 396 -20.22 10.53 0.31
CA PRO A 396 -21.30 10.83 -0.64
C PRO A 396 -21.88 9.53 -1.21
N ASP A 397 -23.21 9.41 -1.30
CA ASP A 397 -23.86 8.11 -1.57
C ASP A 397 -23.36 7.44 -2.86
N ALA A 398 -23.17 8.20 -3.93
CA ALA A 398 -22.66 7.66 -5.20
C ALA A 398 -21.22 7.12 -5.06
N VAL A 399 -20.38 7.81 -4.29
CA VAL A 399 -19.01 7.35 -3.97
C VAL A 399 -19.07 6.12 -3.06
N ALA A 400 -19.96 6.11 -2.07
CA ALA A 400 -20.15 4.98 -1.17
C ALA A 400 -20.52 3.71 -1.93
N GLU A 401 -21.34 3.79 -2.99
CA GLU A 401 -21.68 2.62 -3.81
C GLU A 401 -20.49 2.04 -4.57
N LEU A 402 -19.60 2.90 -5.09
CA LEU A 402 -18.37 2.44 -5.72
C LEU A 402 -17.50 1.67 -4.71
N VAL A 403 -17.36 2.22 -3.50
CA VAL A 403 -16.55 1.64 -2.43
C VAL A 403 -17.20 0.35 -1.87
N ARG A 404 -18.53 0.31 -1.69
CA ARG A 404 -19.27 -0.90 -1.23
C ARG A 404 -19.11 -2.07 -2.19
N ARG A 405 -19.19 -1.81 -3.50
CA ARG A 405 -18.90 -2.83 -4.51
C ARG A 405 -17.48 -3.36 -4.34
N GLN A 406 -16.50 -2.47 -4.20
CA GLN A 406 -15.11 -2.88 -4.01
C GLN A 406 -14.89 -3.71 -2.74
N ILE A 407 -15.51 -3.32 -1.62
CA ILE A 407 -15.46 -4.08 -0.37
C ILE A 407 -16.00 -5.51 -0.58
N THR A 408 -17.11 -5.65 -1.30
CA THR A 408 -17.72 -6.95 -1.57
C THR A 408 -16.80 -7.82 -2.44
N VAL A 409 -16.22 -7.25 -3.50
CA VAL A 409 -15.24 -7.94 -4.37
C VAL A 409 -14.02 -8.40 -3.55
N VAL A 410 -13.48 -7.54 -2.69
CA VAL A 410 -12.35 -7.86 -1.80
C VAL A 410 -12.69 -9.03 -0.88
N GLN A 411 -13.85 -9.03 -0.24
CA GLN A 411 -14.27 -10.10 0.68
C GLN A 411 -14.43 -11.44 -0.06
N LEU A 412 -15.10 -11.45 -1.20
CA LEU A 412 -15.26 -12.66 -2.03
C LEU A 412 -13.91 -13.19 -2.52
N ALA A 413 -13.04 -12.31 -3.01
CA ALA A 413 -11.71 -12.65 -3.47
C ALA A 413 -10.85 -13.27 -2.36
N VAL A 414 -10.90 -12.70 -1.16
CA VAL A 414 -10.16 -13.20 0.01
C VAL A 414 -10.69 -14.55 0.45
N ASP A 415 -12.00 -14.70 0.58
CA ASP A 415 -12.60 -15.98 0.98
C ASP A 415 -12.28 -17.08 -0.04
N ALA A 416 -12.36 -16.76 -1.33
CA ALA A 416 -11.94 -17.66 -2.40
C ALA A 416 -10.46 -18.07 -2.27
N ALA A 417 -9.58 -17.08 -2.06
CA ALA A 417 -8.14 -17.30 -1.96
C ALA A 417 -7.70 -18.05 -0.70
N VAL A 418 -8.44 -17.95 0.41
CA VAL A 418 -8.16 -18.70 1.64
C VAL A 418 -8.72 -20.12 1.55
N LEU A 419 -9.94 -20.28 1.03
CA LEU A 419 -10.66 -21.55 1.02
C LEU A 419 -10.39 -22.41 -0.22
N GLY A 420 -9.77 -21.84 -1.27
CA GLY A 420 -9.64 -22.51 -2.56
C GLY A 420 -10.95 -22.61 -3.35
N ASP A 421 -11.93 -21.74 -3.04
CA ASP A 421 -13.27 -21.85 -3.60
C ASP A 421 -13.38 -21.15 -4.96
N ARG A 422 -13.42 -21.94 -6.03
CA ARG A 422 -13.57 -21.44 -7.41
C ARG A 422 -14.88 -20.70 -7.66
N LYS A 423 -15.96 -21.05 -6.96
CA LYS A 423 -17.27 -20.38 -7.12
C LYS A 423 -17.21 -18.98 -6.53
N LEU A 424 -16.60 -18.82 -5.35
CA LEU A 424 -16.36 -17.49 -4.77
C LEU A 424 -15.43 -16.66 -5.65
N ALA A 425 -14.38 -17.28 -6.21
CA ALA A 425 -13.49 -16.60 -7.15
C ALA A 425 -14.24 -16.08 -8.39
N LEU A 426 -15.12 -16.91 -8.96
CA LEU A 426 -15.94 -16.52 -10.10
C LEU A 426 -16.91 -15.40 -9.74
N GLN A 427 -17.51 -15.43 -8.55
CA GLN A 427 -18.37 -14.34 -8.07
C GLN A 427 -17.59 -13.03 -7.92
N ALA A 428 -16.37 -13.09 -7.37
CA ALA A 428 -15.51 -11.92 -7.23
C ALA A 428 -15.20 -11.30 -8.61
N LEU A 429 -14.79 -12.11 -9.58
CA LEU A 429 -14.49 -11.63 -10.94
C LEU A 429 -15.73 -11.14 -11.69
N ALA A 430 -16.88 -11.80 -11.54
CA ALA A 430 -18.12 -11.37 -12.20
C ALA A 430 -18.71 -10.08 -11.59
N LEU A 431 -18.35 -9.75 -10.35
CA LEU A 431 -18.74 -8.49 -9.69
C LEU A 431 -17.73 -7.36 -9.91
N ASP A 432 -16.49 -7.70 -10.27
CA ASP A 432 -15.41 -6.75 -10.50
C ASP A 432 -15.75 -5.79 -11.66
N PRO A 433 -15.63 -4.46 -11.48
CA PRO A 433 -15.94 -3.49 -12.53
C PRO A 433 -15.14 -3.66 -13.82
N MET A 434 -14.00 -4.31 -13.78
CA MET A 434 -13.13 -4.50 -14.95
C MET A 434 -13.49 -5.74 -15.77
N VAL A 435 -14.55 -6.46 -15.40
CA VAL A 435 -15.02 -7.64 -16.12
C VAL A 435 -16.49 -7.44 -16.49
N ASP A 436 -16.75 -7.15 -17.76
CA ASP A 436 -18.07 -6.79 -18.26
C ASP A 436 -18.87 -7.96 -18.90
N ASP A 437 -18.33 -9.19 -18.86
CA ASP A 437 -18.98 -10.41 -19.36
C ASP A 437 -18.70 -11.61 -18.44
N PRO A 438 -19.72 -12.29 -17.88
CA PRO A 438 -19.52 -13.46 -17.02
C PRO A 438 -18.84 -14.65 -17.72
N ARG A 439 -18.90 -14.74 -19.05
CA ARG A 439 -18.14 -15.74 -19.82
C ARG A 439 -16.65 -15.41 -19.82
N VAL A 440 -16.32 -14.12 -19.91
CA VAL A 440 -14.94 -13.63 -19.74
C VAL A 440 -14.47 -13.89 -18.32
N ALA A 441 -15.29 -13.62 -17.29
CA ALA A 441 -14.96 -13.93 -15.91
C ALA A 441 -14.57 -15.41 -15.70
N GLN A 442 -15.34 -16.33 -16.29
CA GLN A 442 -15.06 -17.77 -16.22
C GLN A 442 -13.75 -18.14 -16.93
N ALA A 443 -13.58 -17.72 -18.19
CA ALA A 443 -12.39 -18.06 -18.96
C ALA A 443 -11.12 -17.44 -18.35
N LEU A 444 -11.22 -16.22 -17.85
CA LEU A 444 -10.13 -15.52 -17.17
C LEU A 444 -9.73 -16.23 -15.87
N LEU A 445 -10.71 -16.69 -15.08
CA LEU A 445 -10.43 -17.50 -13.89
C LEU A 445 -9.71 -18.80 -14.24
N ASP A 446 -10.17 -19.51 -15.27
CA ASP A 446 -9.56 -20.77 -15.71
C ASP A 446 -8.09 -20.57 -16.10
N ASP A 447 -7.81 -19.54 -16.91
CA ASP A 447 -6.45 -19.21 -17.36
C ASP A 447 -5.55 -18.74 -16.20
N TYR A 448 -6.07 -17.92 -15.28
CA TYR A 448 -5.31 -17.48 -14.12
C TYR A 448 -4.93 -18.63 -13.20
N LEU A 449 -5.88 -19.50 -12.86
CA LEU A 449 -5.61 -20.65 -12.01
C LEU A 449 -4.63 -21.62 -12.69
N ALA A 450 -4.77 -21.83 -14.01
CA ALA A 450 -3.85 -22.68 -14.77
C ALA A 450 -2.42 -22.12 -14.78
N ALA A 451 -2.25 -20.83 -15.10
CA ALA A 451 -0.94 -20.20 -15.18
C ALA A 451 -0.25 -20.07 -13.81
N ASN A 452 -1.02 -19.92 -12.74
CA ASN A 452 -0.52 -19.73 -11.38
C ASN A 452 -0.57 -20.99 -10.52
N ARG A 453 -0.83 -22.17 -11.09
CA ARG A 453 -1.02 -23.43 -10.35
C ARG A 453 0.07 -23.70 -9.31
N ALA A 454 1.34 -23.45 -9.64
CA ALA A 454 2.47 -23.66 -8.75
C ALA A 454 2.45 -22.76 -7.50
N TYR A 455 1.81 -21.60 -7.57
CA TYR A 455 1.68 -20.64 -6.47
C TYR A 455 0.35 -20.77 -5.71
N LEU A 456 -0.57 -21.60 -6.20
CA LEU A 456 -1.96 -21.68 -5.71
C LEU A 456 -2.34 -23.09 -5.22
N PRO A 457 -1.59 -23.68 -4.27
CA PRO A 457 -1.87 -25.03 -3.79
C PRO A 457 -3.28 -25.17 -3.19
N GLN A 458 -3.88 -24.08 -2.72
CA GLN A 458 -5.21 -24.09 -2.13
C GLN A 458 -6.34 -24.35 -3.13
N PHE A 459 -6.17 -24.06 -4.43
CA PHE A 459 -7.22 -24.23 -5.43
C PHE A 459 -7.28 -25.67 -6.00
N GLY A 460 -6.40 -26.58 -5.55
CA GLY A 460 -6.40 -27.99 -5.96
C GLY A 460 -6.05 -28.21 -7.44
N GLU A 461 -6.11 -29.48 -7.87
CA GLU A 461 -6.09 -29.83 -9.30
C GLU A 461 -7.46 -29.70 -9.97
#